data_AF-A0A376W9G7-F1
#
_entry.id   AF-A0A376W9G7-F1
#
_cell.length_a   1.000
_cell.length_b   1.000
_cell.length_c   1.000
_cell.angle_alpha   90.00
_cell.angle_beta   90.00
_cell.angle_gamma   90.00
#
_symmetry.space_group_name_H-M   'P 1'
#
loop_
_entity.id
_entity.type
_entity.pdbx_description
1 polymer ?
#
loop_
_entity_poly.entity_id
_entity_poly.type
_entity_poly.pdbx_seq_one_letter_code
_entity_poly.pdbx_strand_id
1 'polypeptide(L)'
;MSTITLLCIALAGVIMLLLLVIKEKVQPFVALLLVSLLVALAAGIPAGEVGKVMIAGMGGVLGSVTIIIGLGAMLGRMIEHSGGAESLANYFSRKLGDKRTIAALTLAAFFLGIPVFFDVGFIILAPIIYGFARLPKYHHSNLACLSLGSCSLFTWRYRRIQALSPQRGYSTQTSAG
;
A
#
# COMPACT_ATOMS: atom_id res chain seq x y z
N MET A 1 25.29 26.25 -15.55
CA MET A 1 23.88 26.63 -15.31
C MET A 1 23.80 27.26 -13.94
N SER A 2 23.13 28.41 -13.80
CA SER A 2 22.96 29.06 -12.50
C SER A 2 22.08 28.21 -11.58
N THR A 3 22.40 28.15 -10.28
CA THR A 3 21.67 27.37 -9.28
C THR A 3 20.16 27.67 -9.28
N ILE A 4 19.82 28.94 -9.52
CA ILE A 4 18.43 29.43 -9.65
C ILE A 4 17.69 28.71 -10.79
N THR A 5 18.33 28.53 -11.94
CA THR A 5 17.74 27.86 -13.11
C THR A 5 17.43 26.39 -12.80
N LEU A 6 18.36 25.67 -12.13
CA LEU A 6 18.12 24.29 -11.73
C LEU A 6 16.99 24.17 -10.70
N LEU A 7 16.91 25.09 -9.74
CA LEU A 7 15.85 25.12 -8.75
C LEU A 7 14.47 25.34 -9.40
N CYS A 8 14.38 26.26 -10.37
CA CYS A 8 13.15 26.53 -11.12
C CYS A 8 12.72 25.30 -11.94
N ILE A 9 13.65 24.62 -12.61
CA ILE A 9 13.36 23.39 -13.38
C ILE A 9 12.86 22.28 -12.45
N ALA A 10 13.49 22.12 -11.27
CA ALA A 10 13.08 21.13 -10.28
C ALA A 10 11.66 21.41 -9.74
N LEU A 11 11.38 22.66 -9.36
CA LEU A 11 10.05 23.08 -8.91
C LEU A 11 8.98 22.86 -9.98
N ALA A 12 9.27 23.23 -11.23
CA ALA A 12 8.38 23.00 -12.35
C ALA A 12 8.12 21.49 -12.56
N GLY A 13 9.15 20.66 -12.43
CA GLY A 13 9.02 19.19 -12.50
C GLY A 13 8.09 18.62 -11.43
N VAL A 14 8.22 19.06 -10.18
CA VAL A 14 7.33 18.61 -9.07
C VAL A 14 5.88 19.02 -9.32
N ILE A 15 5.64 20.26 -9.75
CA ILE A 15 4.31 20.75 -10.09
C ILE A 15 3.71 19.94 -11.25
N MET A 16 4.50 19.70 -12.29
CA MET A 16 4.09 18.92 -13.46
C MET A 16 3.70 17.48 -13.08
N LEU A 17 4.49 16.84 -12.21
CA LEU A 17 4.21 15.51 -11.67
C LEU A 17 2.88 15.48 -10.92
N LEU A 18 2.67 16.43 -9.99
CA LEU A 18 1.42 16.51 -9.23
C LEU A 18 0.21 16.68 -10.15
N LEU A 19 0.32 17.54 -11.17
CA LEU A 19 -0.76 17.78 -12.12
C LEU A 19 -1.09 16.52 -12.94
N LEU A 20 -0.08 15.79 -13.42
CA LEU A 20 -0.28 14.54 -14.16
C LEU A 20 -0.99 13.48 -13.31
N VAL A 21 -0.57 13.30 -12.05
CA VAL A 21 -1.16 12.28 -11.18
C VAL A 21 -2.60 12.65 -10.78
N ILE A 22 -2.87 13.93 -10.50
CA ILE A 22 -4.17 14.38 -10.01
C ILE A 22 -5.19 14.54 -11.14
N LYS A 23 -4.83 15.18 -12.26
CA LYS A 23 -5.76 15.45 -13.36
C LYS A 23 -5.92 14.28 -14.32
N GLU A 24 -4.80 13.75 -14.83
CA GLU A 24 -4.81 12.74 -15.89
C GLU A 24 -4.99 11.30 -15.35
N LYS A 25 -4.99 11.12 -14.01
CA LYS A 25 -5.11 9.81 -13.33
C LYS A 25 -4.15 8.76 -13.88
N VAL A 26 -3.00 9.17 -14.39
CA VAL A 26 -1.98 8.26 -14.91
C VAL A 26 -1.38 7.49 -13.74
N GLN A 27 -1.00 6.22 -13.97
CA GLN A 27 -0.32 5.41 -12.97
C GLN A 27 0.96 6.15 -12.48
N PRO A 28 1.19 6.31 -11.16
CA PRO A 28 2.26 7.15 -10.63
C PRO A 28 3.64 6.83 -11.22
N PHE A 29 3.92 5.55 -11.44
CA PHE A 29 5.16 5.09 -12.06
C PHE A 29 5.38 5.65 -13.47
N VAL A 30 4.35 5.66 -14.30
CA VAL A 30 4.42 6.19 -15.68
C VAL A 30 4.57 7.70 -15.66
N ALA A 31 3.84 8.39 -14.77
CA ALA A 31 3.97 9.82 -14.59
C ALA A 31 5.39 10.21 -14.14
N LEU A 32 5.97 9.46 -13.19
CA LEU A 32 7.34 9.65 -12.72
C LEU A 32 8.37 9.49 -13.84
N LEU A 33 8.22 8.45 -14.68
CA LEU A 33 9.12 8.22 -15.81
C LEU A 33 9.05 9.37 -16.84
N LEU A 34 7.84 9.79 -17.21
CA LEU A 34 7.66 10.89 -18.17
C LEU A 34 8.22 12.20 -17.64
N VAL A 35 7.92 12.56 -16.39
CA VAL A 35 8.41 13.80 -15.79
C VAL A 35 9.93 13.75 -15.64
N SER A 36 10.49 12.62 -15.18
CA SER A 36 11.94 12.47 -15.05
C SER A 36 12.65 12.62 -16.40
N LEU A 37 12.07 12.09 -17.49
CA LEU A 37 12.59 12.27 -18.84
C LEU A 37 12.55 13.75 -19.27
N LEU A 38 11.40 14.42 -19.09
CA LEU A 38 11.25 15.84 -19.45
C LEU A 38 12.19 16.74 -18.65
N VAL A 39 12.34 16.49 -17.35
CA VAL A 39 13.24 17.25 -16.47
C VAL A 39 14.70 17.00 -16.83
N ALA A 40 15.09 15.77 -17.17
CA ALA A 40 16.46 15.44 -17.57
C ALA A 40 16.86 16.16 -18.88
N LEU A 41 15.94 16.22 -19.84
CA LEU A 41 16.13 16.97 -21.08
C LEU A 41 16.19 18.49 -20.82
N ALA A 42 15.31 19.01 -19.95
CA ALA A 42 15.30 20.42 -19.57
C ALA A 42 16.55 20.83 -18.77
N ALA A 43 17.13 19.91 -17.99
CA ALA A 43 18.37 20.13 -17.24
C ALA A 43 19.64 20.11 -18.13
N GLY A 44 19.51 19.77 -19.41
CA GLY A 44 20.62 19.75 -20.36
C GLY A 44 21.53 18.52 -20.26
N ILE A 45 21.03 17.41 -19.71
CA ILE A 45 21.78 16.14 -19.67
C ILE A 45 21.86 15.58 -21.11
N PRO A 46 23.05 15.16 -21.59
CA PRO A 46 23.19 14.57 -22.92
C PRO A 46 22.27 13.36 -23.06
N ALA A 47 21.54 13.27 -24.18
CA ALA A 47 20.50 12.27 -24.40
C ALA A 47 20.99 10.81 -24.23
N GLY A 48 22.27 10.55 -24.51
CA GLY A 48 22.89 9.23 -24.30
C GLY A 48 23.07 8.82 -22.83
N GLU A 49 23.06 9.78 -21.89
CA GLU A 49 23.22 9.53 -20.45
C GLU A 49 21.90 9.56 -19.69
N VAL A 50 20.85 10.16 -20.25
CA VAL A 50 19.52 10.24 -19.61
C VAL A 50 19.02 8.85 -19.21
N GLY A 51 19.15 7.85 -20.08
CA GLY A 51 18.78 6.47 -19.77
C GLY A 51 19.56 5.89 -18.58
N LYS A 52 20.87 6.17 -18.49
CA LYS A 52 21.72 5.71 -17.36
C LYS A 52 21.28 6.36 -16.06
N VAL A 53 21.00 7.66 -16.05
CA VAL A 53 20.55 8.39 -14.87
C VAL A 53 19.17 7.90 -14.41
N MET A 54 18.25 7.65 -15.33
CA MET A 54 16.93 7.09 -15.03
C MET A 54 17.04 5.67 -14.45
N ILE A 55 17.84 4.80 -15.07
CA ILE A 55 18.07 3.42 -14.58
C ILE A 55 18.77 3.45 -13.22
N ALA A 56 19.76 4.32 -13.01
CA ALA A 56 20.47 4.43 -11.74
C ALA A 56 19.54 4.93 -10.62
N GLY A 57 18.74 5.96 -10.88
CA GLY A 57 17.77 6.49 -9.91
C GLY A 57 16.70 5.45 -9.54
N MET A 58 16.10 4.80 -10.54
CA MET A 58 15.12 3.74 -10.32
C MET A 58 15.76 2.52 -9.64
N GLY A 59 16.95 2.11 -10.09
CA GLY A 59 17.69 0.96 -9.59
C GLY A 59 18.13 1.11 -8.14
N GLY A 60 18.44 2.33 -7.67
CA GLY A 60 18.72 2.57 -6.26
C GLY A 60 17.50 2.30 -5.36
N VAL A 61 16.32 2.79 -5.78
CA VAL A 61 15.06 2.56 -5.06
C VAL A 61 14.66 1.09 -5.11
N LEU A 62 14.63 0.50 -6.31
CA LEU A 62 14.31 -0.91 -6.47
C LEU A 62 15.31 -1.79 -5.72
N GLY A 63 16.61 -1.52 -5.78
CA GLY A 63 17.62 -2.30 -5.06
C GLY A 63 17.38 -2.31 -3.55
N SER A 64 17.06 -1.16 -2.98
CA SER A 64 16.83 -1.01 -1.53
C SER A 64 15.56 -1.72 -1.07
N VAL A 65 14.50 -1.69 -1.88
CA VAL A 65 13.17 -2.17 -1.47
C VAL A 65 12.90 -3.61 -1.95
N THR A 66 13.57 -4.09 -3.02
CA THR A 66 13.29 -5.40 -3.65
C THR A 66 13.55 -6.57 -2.71
N ILE A 67 14.63 -6.55 -1.92
CA ILE A 67 14.92 -7.63 -0.97
C ILE A 67 13.80 -7.72 0.07
N ILE A 68 13.36 -6.58 0.59
CA ILE A 68 12.31 -6.50 1.61
C ILE A 68 10.96 -6.97 1.02
N ILE A 69 10.62 -6.52 -0.19
CA ILE A 69 9.40 -6.93 -0.91
C ILE A 69 9.43 -8.44 -1.22
N GLY A 70 10.55 -8.94 -1.72
CA GLY A 70 10.71 -10.35 -2.11
C GLY A 70 10.60 -11.29 -0.91
N LEU A 71 11.31 -10.97 0.18
CA LEU A 71 11.20 -11.72 1.43
C LEU A 71 9.81 -11.60 2.05
N GLY A 72 9.22 -10.41 2.05
CA GLY A 72 7.86 -10.18 2.55
C GLY A 72 6.81 -10.99 1.79
N ALA A 73 6.91 -11.07 0.46
CA ALA A 73 6.02 -11.87 -0.37
C ALA A 73 6.20 -13.38 -0.14
N MET A 74 7.44 -13.85 -0.01
CA MET A 74 7.74 -15.26 0.31
C MET A 74 7.20 -15.65 1.69
N LEU A 75 7.44 -14.82 2.71
CA LEU A 75 6.92 -15.02 4.07
C LEU A 75 5.38 -14.96 4.09
N GLY A 76 4.78 -14.02 3.37
CA GLY A 76 3.32 -13.92 3.25
C GLY A 76 2.70 -15.21 2.69
N ARG A 77 3.28 -15.76 1.61
CA ARG A 77 2.85 -17.03 1.03
C ARG A 77 3.08 -18.22 1.97
N MET A 78 4.20 -18.27 2.68
CA MET A 78 4.45 -19.30 3.67
C MET A 78 3.41 -19.27 4.80
N ILE A 79 3.05 -18.09 5.31
CA ILE A 79 2.04 -17.93 6.36
C ILE A 79 0.65 -18.37 5.85
N GLU A 80 0.29 -18.00 4.62
CA GLU A 80 -0.96 -18.40 3.99
C GLU A 80 -1.04 -19.92 3.84
N HIS A 81 0.04 -20.58 3.42
CA HIS A 81 0.04 -22.02 3.19
C HIS A 81 0.12 -22.83 4.50
N SER A 82 0.74 -22.26 5.53
CA SER A 82 0.88 -22.91 6.84
C SER A 82 -0.39 -22.82 7.71
N GLY A 83 -1.43 -22.11 7.27
CA GLY A 83 -2.57 -21.77 8.14
C GLY A 83 -2.17 -20.89 9.34
N GLY A 84 -0.99 -20.24 9.26
CA GLY A 84 -0.46 -19.39 10.32
C GLY A 84 -1.34 -18.16 10.53
N ALA A 85 -1.99 -17.67 9.47
CA ALA A 85 -2.93 -16.56 9.52
C ALA A 85 -4.17 -16.90 10.37
N GLU A 86 -4.77 -18.08 10.21
CA GLU A 86 -5.87 -18.54 11.06
C GLU A 86 -5.46 -18.72 12.53
N SER A 87 -4.26 -19.26 12.77
CA SER A 87 -3.74 -19.44 14.13
C SER A 87 -3.49 -18.10 14.84
N LEU A 88 -2.90 -17.12 14.13
CA LEU A 88 -2.73 -15.75 14.63
C LEU A 88 -4.08 -15.11 14.97
N ALA A 89 -5.06 -15.24 14.07
CA ALA A 89 -6.38 -14.66 14.23
C ALA A 89 -7.11 -15.23 15.47
N ASN A 90 -7.03 -16.56 15.68
CA ASN A 90 -7.58 -17.23 16.85
C ASN A 90 -6.87 -16.83 18.15
N TYR A 91 -5.54 -16.72 18.14
CA TYR A 91 -4.76 -16.28 19.29
C TYR A 91 -5.14 -14.85 19.71
N PHE A 92 -5.24 -13.93 18.74
CA PHE A 92 -5.58 -12.54 19.02
C PHE A 92 -7.06 -12.35 19.43
N SER A 93 -8.01 -13.07 18.83
CA SER A 93 -9.42 -13.05 19.28
C SER A 93 -9.56 -13.51 20.73
N ARG A 94 -8.84 -14.58 21.13
CA ARG A 94 -8.83 -15.07 22.51
C ARG A 94 -8.19 -14.09 23.50
N LYS A 95 -7.09 -13.42 23.12
CA LYS A 95 -6.31 -12.58 24.03
C LYS A 95 -6.83 -11.14 24.15
N LEU A 96 -7.31 -10.55 23.06
CA LEU A 96 -7.82 -9.17 23.06
C LEU A 96 -9.34 -9.09 23.30
N GLY A 97 -10.07 -10.18 23.10
CA GLY A 97 -11.53 -10.25 23.21
C GLY A 97 -12.25 -9.57 22.04
N ASP A 98 -13.36 -10.15 21.60
CA ASP A 98 -14.06 -9.81 20.33
C ASP A 98 -14.41 -8.33 20.19
N LYS A 99 -14.66 -7.61 21.29
CA LYS A 99 -15.02 -6.17 21.26
C LYS A 99 -13.84 -5.22 21.08
N ARG A 100 -12.59 -5.61 21.42
CA ARG A 100 -11.41 -4.71 21.36
C ARG A 100 -10.46 -5.03 20.22
N THR A 101 -10.61 -6.19 19.57
CA THR A 101 -9.75 -6.61 18.45
C THR A 101 -9.70 -5.58 17.34
N ILE A 102 -10.83 -5.01 16.92
CA ILE A 102 -10.91 -4.04 15.82
C ILE A 102 -10.19 -2.72 16.20
N ALA A 103 -10.38 -2.23 17.42
CA ALA A 103 -9.72 -1.01 17.89
C ALA A 103 -8.20 -1.18 17.98
N ALA A 104 -7.73 -2.33 18.47
CA ALA A 104 -6.31 -2.67 18.51
C ALA A 104 -5.71 -2.84 17.11
N LEU A 105 -6.44 -3.46 16.18
CA LEU A 105 -6.01 -3.61 14.78
C LEU A 105 -5.86 -2.24 14.10
N THR A 106 -6.77 -1.33 14.38
CA THR A 106 -6.75 0.02 13.80
C THR A 106 -5.57 0.84 14.33
N LEU A 107 -5.30 0.77 15.64
CA LEU A 107 -4.10 1.38 16.22
C LEU A 107 -2.81 0.75 15.68
N ALA A 108 -2.75 -0.57 15.59
CA ALA A 108 -1.61 -1.26 15.02
C ALA A 108 -1.37 -0.87 13.55
N ALA A 109 -2.43 -0.80 12.74
CA ALA A 109 -2.34 -0.33 11.35
C ALA A 109 -1.92 1.14 11.25
N PHE A 110 -2.34 1.99 12.19
CA PHE A 110 -1.92 3.39 12.26
C PHE A 110 -0.42 3.51 12.58
N PHE A 111 0.07 2.76 13.58
CA PHE A 111 1.50 2.73 13.91
C PHE A 111 2.35 2.06 12.83
N LEU A 112 1.81 1.09 12.08
CA LEU A 112 2.51 0.48 10.94
C LEU A 112 2.49 1.39 9.70
N GLY A 113 1.46 2.22 9.52
CA GLY A 113 1.33 3.10 8.37
C GLY A 113 2.22 4.34 8.39
N ILE A 114 2.67 4.79 9.56
CA ILE A 114 3.51 5.99 9.71
C ILE A 114 4.99 5.74 9.37
N PRO A 115 5.66 4.67 9.86
CA PRO A 115 7.09 4.45 9.66
C PRO A 115 7.42 3.51 8.50
N VAL A 116 6.48 2.65 8.09
CA VAL A 116 6.76 1.67 7.04
C VAL A 116 6.54 2.35 5.71
N PHE A 117 7.61 2.47 4.92
CA PHE A 117 7.56 2.79 3.49
C PHE A 117 6.28 2.17 2.92
N PHE A 118 5.32 2.99 2.55
CA PHE A 118 3.93 2.62 2.30
C PHE A 118 3.79 1.31 1.48
N ASP A 119 4.73 1.07 0.56
CA ASP A 119 4.87 -0.15 -0.24
C ASP A 119 5.20 -1.43 0.57
N VAL A 120 6.11 -1.37 1.53
CA VAL A 120 6.49 -2.50 2.41
C VAL A 120 5.38 -2.82 3.40
N GLY A 121 4.71 -1.78 3.92
CA GLY A 121 3.65 -1.93 4.92
C GLY A 121 2.46 -2.69 4.35
N PHE A 122 2.14 -2.44 3.08
CA PHE A 122 1.05 -3.12 2.38
C PHE A 122 1.28 -4.64 2.25
N ILE A 123 2.51 -5.08 1.98
CA ILE A 123 2.87 -6.51 1.86
C ILE A 123 2.72 -7.23 3.21
N ILE A 124 3.15 -6.61 4.30
CA ILE A 124 3.05 -7.18 5.65
C ILE A 124 1.59 -7.19 6.13
N LEU A 125 0.82 -6.16 5.77
CA LEU A 125 -0.57 -6.03 6.18
C LEU A 125 -1.49 -7.01 5.44
N ALA A 126 -1.16 -7.41 4.21
CA ALA A 126 -1.95 -8.34 3.41
C ALA A 126 -2.29 -9.67 4.14
N PRO A 127 -1.33 -10.46 4.66
CA PRO A 127 -1.64 -11.71 5.37
C PRO A 127 -2.41 -11.48 6.67
N ILE A 128 -2.17 -10.35 7.36
CA ILE A 128 -2.92 -9.97 8.55
C ILE A 128 -4.39 -9.77 8.19
N ILE A 129 -4.69 -8.96 7.17
CA ILE A 129 -6.06 -8.71 6.70
C ILE A 129 -6.75 -10.02 6.30
N TYR A 130 -6.08 -10.90 5.53
CA TYR A 130 -6.68 -12.17 5.12
C TYR A 130 -6.97 -13.11 6.29
N GLY A 131 -6.08 -13.19 7.28
CA GLY A 131 -6.32 -13.97 8.50
C GLY A 131 -7.53 -13.46 9.29
N PHE A 132 -7.70 -12.14 9.39
CA PHE A 132 -8.86 -11.55 10.06
C PHE A 132 -10.16 -11.63 9.24
N ALA A 133 -10.08 -11.52 7.91
CA ALA A 133 -11.24 -11.61 7.02
C ALA A 133 -11.88 -13.00 7.01
N ARG A 134 -11.12 -14.06 7.31
CA ARG A 134 -11.61 -15.43 7.40
C ARG A 134 -12.34 -15.75 8.70
N LEU A 135 -12.34 -14.85 9.70
CA LEU A 135 -13.09 -15.05 10.94
C LEU A 135 -14.58 -14.72 10.72
N PRO A 136 -15.51 -15.70 10.79
CA PRO A 136 -16.94 -15.49 10.54
C PRO A 136 -17.69 -14.78 11.69
N LYS A 137 -16.99 -14.22 12.69
CA LYS A 137 -17.60 -13.79 13.98
C LYS A 137 -17.84 -12.29 14.15
N TYR A 138 -17.73 -11.48 13.10
CA TYR A 138 -18.05 -10.05 13.19
C TYR A 138 -19.48 -9.78 12.70
N HIS A 139 -20.44 -10.39 13.39
CA HIS A 139 -21.84 -10.01 13.30
C HIS A 139 -22.00 -8.69 14.07
N HIS A 140 -22.08 -7.59 13.30
CA HIS A 140 -22.84 -6.37 13.57
C HIS A 140 -23.11 -6.08 15.06
N SER A 141 -22.41 -5.08 15.63
CA SER A 141 -22.92 -4.08 16.60
C SER A 141 -21.78 -3.45 17.40
N ASN A 142 -21.11 -2.44 16.81
CA ASN A 142 -20.47 -1.28 17.48
C ASN A 142 -19.46 -0.53 16.59
N LEU A 143 -19.36 -0.85 15.29
CA LEU A 143 -18.53 -0.11 14.33
C LEU A 143 -19.02 1.32 14.02
N ALA A 144 -20.19 1.72 14.54
CA ALA A 144 -20.80 3.00 14.24
C ALA A 144 -20.37 4.13 15.20
N CYS A 145 -19.76 3.84 16.36
CA CYS A 145 -19.67 4.83 17.45
C CYS A 145 -18.27 5.38 17.77
N LEU A 146 -17.23 5.04 17.00
CA LEU A 146 -15.91 5.71 17.12
C LEU A 146 -15.60 6.59 15.90
N SER A 147 -16.62 7.32 15.46
CA SER A 147 -16.45 8.70 15.01
C SER A 147 -15.85 9.52 16.17
N LEU A 148 -14.95 10.47 15.99
CA LEU A 148 -15.21 11.68 15.22
C LEU A 148 -13.87 12.29 14.78
N GLY A 149 -13.72 12.49 13.47
CA GLY A 149 -12.59 13.23 12.90
C GLY A 149 -12.25 12.76 11.49
N SER A 150 -11.58 11.61 11.37
CA SER A 150 -10.89 11.25 10.11
C SER A 150 -11.62 10.24 9.22
N CYS A 151 -12.83 9.81 9.58
CA CYS A 151 -13.49 8.67 8.94
C CYS A 151 -13.99 8.96 7.51
N SER A 152 -14.43 10.19 7.20
CA SER A 152 -15.10 10.51 5.92
C SER A 152 -14.22 10.36 4.68
N LEU A 153 -12.92 10.64 4.76
CA LEU A 153 -12.01 10.46 3.62
C LEU A 153 -11.62 8.99 3.41
N PHE A 154 -11.51 8.23 4.51
CA PHE A 154 -11.05 6.85 4.48
C PHE A 154 -12.16 5.88 4.03
N THR A 155 -13.42 6.09 4.45
CA THR A 155 -14.54 5.25 4.00
C THR A 155 -14.83 5.43 2.50
N TRP A 156 -14.62 6.63 1.95
CA TRP A 156 -14.87 6.92 0.54
C TRP A 156 -13.86 6.23 -0.39
N ARG A 157 -12.58 6.14 0.02
CA ARG A 157 -11.57 5.37 -0.72
C ARG A 157 -11.79 3.87 -0.61
N TYR A 158 -12.17 3.36 0.57
CA TYR A 158 -12.38 1.93 0.80
C TYR A 158 -13.62 1.38 0.08
N ARG A 159 -14.73 2.14 0.06
CA ARG A 159 -15.95 1.78 -0.67
C ARG A 159 -15.73 1.67 -2.18
N ARG A 160 -14.77 2.42 -2.72
CA ARG A 160 -14.39 2.34 -4.15
C ARG A 160 -13.54 1.10 -4.49
N ILE A 161 -12.83 0.52 -3.52
CA ILE A 161 -12.03 -0.70 -3.72
C ILE A 161 -12.92 -1.96 -3.60
N GLN A 162 -13.89 -1.98 -2.69
CA GLN A 162 -14.84 -3.11 -2.55
C GLN A 162 -15.79 -3.28 -3.74
N ALA A 163 -16.04 -2.21 -4.51
CA ALA A 163 -16.85 -2.28 -5.72
C ALA A 163 -16.16 -3.03 -6.89
N LEU A 164 -14.88 -3.40 -6.75
CA LEU A 164 -14.09 -4.06 -7.79
C LEU A 164 -13.69 -5.51 -7.47
N SER A 165 -14.10 -6.07 -6.33
CA SER A 165 -13.88 -7.49 -6.02
C SER A 165 -15.16 -8.30 -6.31
N PRO A 166 -15.22 -9.10 -7.39
CA PRO A 166 -16.30 -10.05 -7.61
C PRO A 166 -16.26 -11.08 -6.48
N GLN A 167 -17.34 -11.17 -5.71
CA GLN A 167 -17.58 -12.22 -4.73
C GLN A 167 -17.60 -13.57 -5.47
N ARG A 168 -16.47 -14.29 -5.51
CA ARG A 168 -16.46 -15.69 -5.94
C ARG A 168 -16.54 -16.56 -4.69
N GLY A 169 -17.68 -17.20 -4.54
CA GLY A 169 -18.12 -17.90 -3.32
C GLY A 169 -17.15 -18.98 -2.83
N TYR A 170 -17.02 -19.04 -1.50
CA TYR A 170 -16.53 -20.19 -0.77
C TYR A 170 -17.68 -20.70 0.10
N SER A 171 -18.55 -21.48 -0.52
CA SER A 171 -19.53 -22.32 0.16
C SER A 171 -18.80 -23.45 0.88
N THR A 172 -18.88 -23.44 2.21
CA THR A 172 -19.10 -24.63 3.06
C THR A 172 -18.54 -25.96 2.55
N GLN A 173 -17.39 -26.39 3.08
CA GLN A 173 -17.08 -27.81 3.23
C GLN A 173 -16.33 -28.06 4.54
N THR A 174 -17.08 -28.07 5.64
CA THR A 174 -16.73 -28.83 6.85
C THR A 174 -18.01 -29.25 7.56
N SER A 175 -18.65 -30.30 7.04
CA SER A 175 -19.53 -31.23 7.77
C SER A 175 -20.18 -32.20 6.78
N ALA A 176 -19.52 -33.36 6.58
CA ALA A 176 -20.12 -34.67 6.30
C ALA A 176 -18.99 -35.64 5.90
N GLY A 177 -18.74 -36.66 6.71
CA GLY A 177 -17.79 -37.75 6.45
C GLY A 177 -16.84 -37.98 7.59
#